data_AF-A0A7S2C1J9-F1
#
_entry.id   AF-A0A7S2C1J9-F1
#
_cell.length_a   1.000
_cell.length_b   1.000
_cell.length_c   1.000
_cell.angle_alpha   90.00
_cell.angle_beta   90.00
_cell.angle_gamma   90.00
#
_symmetry.space_group_name_H-M   'P 1'
#
loop_
_entity.id
_entity.type
_entity.pdbx_description
1 polymer ?
#
loop_
_entity_poly.entity_id
_entity_poly.type
_entity_poly.pdbx_seq_one_letter_code
_entity_poly.pdbx_strand_id
1 'polypeptide(L)'
;FNSLPGSGVHNLLSERAISDEHPDFAEDQAHILPHAQDMTHSLDLESVYGSMNGGVEPPFTNYTTGFRGTLDYMWYTPNHIRPLAIAAIPDEEELLQNGPGMPNPQYSSDHFMLCADMQLGGNLVGGGVGVPGVGASTLSADPPPFQSSSSPPNAFATPFVSPSKPQRR
;
A
#
# COMPACT_ATOMS: atom_id res chain seq x y z
N PHE A 1 -3.67 -2.56 -10.66
CA PHE A 1 -5.08 -2.30 -11.02
C PHE A 1 -5.22 -1.13 -12.00
N ASN A 2 -4.26 -0.19 -12.04
CA ASN A 2 -4.31 0.99 -12.92
C ASN A 2 -5.62 1.77 -12.74
N SER A 3 -5.98 1.98 -11.48
CA SER A 3 -7.24 2.57 -11.06
C SER A 3 -6.98 3.32 -9.77
N LEU A 4 -7.30 4.63 -9.75
CA LEU A 4 -7.14 5.46 -8.56
C LEU A 4 -8.18 5.09 -7.50
N PRO A 5 -7.93 5.41 -6.21
CA PRO A 5 -8.95 5.27 -5.19
C PRO A 5 -10.19 6.09 -5.57
N GLY A 6 -11.37 5.49 -5.43
CA GLY A 6 -12.63 6.10 -5.86
C GLY A 6 -13.00 5.92 -7.33
N SER A 7 -12.17 5.24 -8.14
CA SER A 7 -12.58 4.82 -9.49
C SER A 7 -13.65 3.73 -9.45
N GLY A 8 -14.28 3.45 -10.59
CA GLY A 8 -15.33 2.44 -10.67
C GLY A 8 -14.82 1.04 -10.33
N VAL A 9 -13.60 0.71 -10.76
CA VAL A 9 -12.93 -0.56 -10.39
C VAL A 9 -12.69 -0.62 -8.89
N HIS A 10 -12.20 0.46 -8.28
CA HIS A 10 -11.94 0.52 -6.85
C HIS A 10 -13.25 0.35 -6.05
N ASN A 11 -14.28 1.14 -6.38
CA ASN A 11 -15.57 1.13 -5.70
C ASN A 11 -16.28 -0.21 -5.87
N LEU A 12 -16.24 -0.81 -7.06
CA LEU A 12 -16.79 -2.13 -7.29
C LEU A 12 -16.18 -3.17 -6.33
N LEU A 13 -14.86 -3.15 -6.16
CA LEU A 13 -14.15 -4.09 -5.29
C LEU A 13 -14.42 -3.82 -3.80
N SER A 14 -14.45 -2.56 -3.36
CA SER A 14 -14.65 -2.21 -1.95
C SER A 14 -16.12 -2.24 -1.50
N GLU A 15 -17.05 -1.91 -2.39
CA GLU A 15 -18.48 -1.74 -2.08
C GLU A 15 -19.34 -2.88 -2.63
N ARG A 16 -18.73 -3.83 -3.35
CA ARG A 16 -19.37 -5.02 -3.96
C ARG A 16 -20.29 -4.73 -5.13
N ALA A 17 -20.52 -3.46 -5.42
CA ALA A 17 -21.34 -2.96 -6.51
C ALA A 17 -20.82 -1.58 -6.92
N ILE A 18 -21.30 -1.08 -8.05
CA ILE A 18 -21.02 0.28 -8.52
C ILE A 18 -22.33 1.01 -8.77
N SER A 19 -22.38 2.30 -8.43
CA SER A 19 -23.53 3.17 -8.74
C SER A 19 -23.66 3.37 -10.26
N ASP A 20 -24.89 3.42 -10.75
CA ASP A 20 -25.22 3.71 -12.14
C ASP A 20 -24.87 5.15 -12.55
N GLU A 21 -24.75 6.07 -11.59
CA GLU A 21 -24.27 7.44 -11.81
C GLU A 21 -22.74 7.60 -11.73
N HIS A 22 -21.99 6.51 -11.62
CA HIS A 22 -20.53 6.59 -11.50
C HIS A 22 -19.89 7.24 -12.76
N PRO A 23 -18.95 8.19 -12.61
CA PRO A 23 -18.39 8.95 -13.74
C PRO A 23 -17.72 8.06 -14.80
N ASP A 24 -17.12 6.93 -14.42
CA ASP A 24 -16.54 5.96 -15.37
C ASP A 24 -17.55 5.48 -16.45
N PHE A 25 -18.85 5.44 -16.16
CA PHE A 25 -19.86 5.11 -17.19
C PHE A 25 -20.09 6.26 -18.17
N ALA A 26 -19.92 7.51 -17.74
CA ALA A 26 -20.02 8.66 -18.63
C ALA A 26 -18.82 8.74 -19.61
N GLU A 27 -17.68 8.14 -19.25
CA GLU A 27 -16.48 8.06 -20.09
C GLU A 27 -16.51 6.89 -21.09
N ASP A 28 -17.48 5.97 -20.98
CA ASP A 28 -17.62 4.81 -21.88
C ASP A 28 -18.23 5.16 -23.23
N GLN A 29 -17.45 5.85 -24.07
CA GLN A 29 -17.83 6.22 -25.43
C GLN A 29 -18.06 5.00 -26.35
N ALA A 30 -17.47 3.86 -26.01
CA ALA A 30 -17.56 2.65 -26.81
C ALA A 30 -18.74 1.75 -26.41
N HIS A 31 -19.44 2.09 -25.32
CA HIS A 31 -20.54 1.30 -24.76
C HIS A 31 -20.15 -0.16 -24.54
N ILE A 32 -18.93 -0.38 -24.06
CA ILE A 32 -18.38 -1.71 -23.79
C ILE A 32 -18.62 -2.16 -22.35
N LEU A 33 -18.95 -1.24 -21.45
CA LEU A 33 -19.22 -1.56 -20.06
C LEU A 33 -20.61 -2.21 -19.93
N PRO A 34 -20.76 -3.25 -19.09
CA PRO A 34 -22.07 -3.75 -18.68
C PRO A 34 -22.89 -2.67 -17.98
N HIS A 35 -24.19 -2.90 -17.83
CA HIS A 35 -25.00 -2.04 -16.97
C HIS A 35 -24.52 -2.16 -15.52
N ALA A 36 -24.50 -1.05 -14.78
CA ALA A 36 -24.03 -1.00 -13.41
C ALA A 36 -24.72 -2.03 -12.48
N GLN A 37 -26.02 -2.25 -12.67
CA GLN A 37 -26.81 -3.26 -11.94
C GLN A 37 -26.29 -4.70 -12.10
N ASP A 38 -25.58 -4.99 -13.20
CA ASP A 38 -25.00 -6.30 -13.50
C ASP A 38 -23.56 -6.42 -12.97
N MET A 39 -22.97 -5.31 -12.52
CA MET A 39 -21.60 -5.24 -11.99
C MET A 39 -21.63 -5.35 -10.46
N THR A 40 -21.80 -6.58 -9.96
CA THR A 40 -21.81 -6.87 -8.52
C THR A 40 -21.02 -8.14 -8.18
N HIS A 41 -20.59 -8.28 -6.91
CA HIS A 41 -20.00 -9.51 -6.38
C HIS A 41 -20.40 -9.77 -4.92
N SER A 42 -20.11 -10.96 -4.41
CA SER A 42 -20.40 -11.34 -3.02
C SER A 42 -19.17 -11.40 -2.11
N LEU A 43 -17.98 -11.14 -2.65
CA LEU A 43 -16.75 -11.10 -1.86
C LEU A 43 -16.77 -9.90 -0.90
N ASP A 44 -16.44 -10.15 0.35
CA ASP A 44 -16.18 -9.12 1.34
C ASP A 44 -14.69 -8.77 1.24
N LEU A 45 -14.37 -7.63 0.62
CA LEU A 45 -13.01 -7.22 0.33
C LEU A 45 -12.72 -5.88 0.98
N GLU A 46 -11.58 -5.80 1.65
CA GLU A 46 -10.99 -4.54 2.11
C GLU A 46 -9.58 -4.41 1.55
N SER A 47 -9.13 -3.18 1.34
CA SER A 47 -7.74 -2.91 1.01
C SER A 47 -6.88 -3.01 2.27
N VAL A 48 -5.79 -3.76 2.18
CA VAL A 48 -4.85 -3.96 3.29
C VAL A 48 -4.20 -2.64 3.69
N TYR A 49 -3.73 -1.85 2.71
CA TYR A 49 -3.07 -0.58 3.01
C TYR A 49 -4.09 0.47 3.48
N GLY A 50 -5.26 0.55 2.86
CA GLY A 50 -6.35 1.42 3.32
C GLY A 50 -6.77 1.11 4.77
N SER A 51 -7.04 -0.15 5.10
CA SER A 51 -7.47 -0.56 6.45
C SER A 51 -6.41 -0.31 7.52
N MET A 52 -5.13 -0.56 7.22
CA MET A 52 -4.01 -0.33 8.16
C MET A 52 -3.66 1.16 8.34
N ASN A 53 -4.07 2.03 7.40
CA ASN A 53 -3.83 3.47 7.42
C ASN A 53 -5.08 4.29 7.75
N GLY A 54 -5.99 3.75 8.58
CA GLY A 54 -7.16 4.49 9.05
C GLY A 54 -8.22 4.77 7.98
N GLY A 55 -8.31 3.90 6.97
CA GLY A 55 -9.27 4.00 5.87
C GLY A 55 -8.77 4.83 4.68
N VAL A 56 -7.48 5.17 4.64
CA VAL A 56 -6.89 6.01 3.59
C VAL A 56 -5.78 5.25 2.86
N GLU A 57 -5.91 5.13 1.55
CA GLU A 57 -4.86 4.55 0.71
C GLU A 57 -3.57 5.38 0.75
N PRO A 58 -2.40 4.78 0.45
CA PRO A 58 -1.17 5.56 0.32
C PRO A 58 -1.34 6.65 -0.74
N PRO A 59 -0.57 7.75 -0.68
CA PRO A 59 -0.64 8.81 -1.69
C PRO A 59 -0.23 8.31 -3.08
N PHE A 60 0.68 7.34 -3.12
CA PHE A 60 1.14 6.73 -4.36
C PHE A 60 1.63 5.30 -4.16
N THR A 61 1.46 4.50 -5.21
CA THR A 61 2.16 3.23 -5.41
C THR A 61 2.92 3.24 -6.73
N ASN A 62 2.55 4.12 -7.67
CA ASN A 62 3.34 4.48 -8.85
C ASN A 62 3.84 5.92 -8.70
N TYR A 63 5.13 6.14 -8.94
CA TYR A 63 5.77 7.44 -8.77
C TYR A 63 6.67 7.77 -9.97
N THR A 64 6.15 8.49 -10.95
CA THR A 64 6.91 9.00 -12.09
C THR A 64 6.95 10.53 -12.08
N THR A 65 7.70 11.11 -13.03
CA THR A 65 7.72 12.57 -13.24
C THR A 65 6.36 13.11 -13.70
N GLY A 66 5.58 12.33 -14.46
CA GLY A 66 4.33 12.78 -15.08
C GLY A 66 3.06 12.32 -14.35
N PHE A 67 3.17 11.30 -13.51
CA PHE A 67 2.05 10.72 -12.79
C PHE A 67 2.51 10.19 -11.43
N ARG A 68 1.71 10.45 -10.40
CA ARG A 68 1.89 9.94 -9.04
C ARG A 68 0.51 9.58 -8.52
N GLY A 69 0.35 8.34 -8.07
CA GLY A 69 -0.94 7.89 -7.56
C GLY A 69 -0.94 6.42 -7.18
N THR A 70 -1.98 6.04 -6.45
CA THR A 70 -2.17 4.66 -6.00
C THR A 70 -2.90 3.87 -7.06
N LEU A 71 -2.19 2.91 -7.64
CA LEU A 71 -2.64 2.05 -8.73
C LEU A 71 -2.59 0.57 -8.37
N ASP A 72 -1.96 0.25 -7.25
CA ASP A 72 -1.74 -1.09 -6.74
C ASP A 72 -2.44 -1.24 -5.40
N TYR A 73 -3.08 -2.38 -5.22
CA TYR A 73 -3.87 -2.70 -4.03
C TYR A 73 -3.61 -4.14 -3.65
N MET A 74 -3.76 -4.44 -2.37
CA MET A 74 -3.78 -5.80 -1.86
C MET A 74 -5.11 -5.98 -1.15
N TRP A 75 -6.01 -6.76 -1.74
CA TRP A 75 -7.35 -6.99 -1.20
C TRP A 75 -7.37 -8.23 -0.33
N TYR A 76 -8.10 -8.20 0.79
CA TYR A 76 -8.25 -9.32 1.70
C TYR A 76 -9.69 -9.44 2.20
N THR A 77 -10.08 -10.63 2.68
CA THR A 77 -11.38 -10.85 3.29
C THR A 77 -11.27 -10.78 4.82
N PRO A 78 -11.84 -9.77 5.48
CA PRO A 78 -11.59 -9.49 6.89
C PRO A 78 -12.09 -10.58 7.85
N ASN A 79 -13.06 -11.41 7.41
CA ASN A 79 -13.56 -12.54 8.20
C ASN A 79 -12.58 -13.73 8.30
N HIS A 80 -11.53 -13.75 7.46
CA HIS A 80 -10.62 -14.89 7.32
C HIS A 80 -9.14 -14.50 7.43
N ILE A 81 -8.81 -13.27 7.08
CA ILE A 81 -7.44 -12.78 7.01
C ILE A 81 -7.37 -11.50 7.83
N ARG A 82 -6.33 -11.37 8.64
CA ARG A 82 -6.03 -10.16 9.40
C ARG A 82 -4.65 -9.63 9.04
N PRO A 83 -4.54 -8.41 8.49
CA PRO A 83 -3.28 -7.70 8.37
C PRO A 83 -2.69 -7.43 9.75
N LEU A 84 -1.39 -7.68 9.90
CA LEU A 84 -0.64 -7.47 11.14
C LEU A 84 0.32 -6.29 11.00
N ALA A 85 0.98 -6.18 9.85
CA ALA A 85 1.92 -5.12 9.52
C ALA A 85 1.95 -4.91 8.01
N ILE A 86 2.35 -3.70 7.59
CA ILE A 86 2.58 -3.36 6.19
C ILE A 86 3.96 -2.71 6.05
N ALA A 87 4.61 -2.93 4.90
CA ALA A 87 5.81 -2.17 4.55
C ALA A 87 5.44 -0.72 4.26
N ALA A 88 6.12 0.22 4.90
CA ALA A 88 5.88 1.64 4.70
C ALA A 88 6.25 2.08 3.29
N ILE A 89 5.44 2.98 2.72
CA ILE A 89 5.78 3.70 1.50
C ILE A 89 6.61 4.93 1.91
N PRO A 90 7.78 5.18 1.30
CA PRO A 90 8.59 6.37 1.59
C PRO A 90 7.80 7.66 1.39
N ASP A 91 8.11 8.67 2.19
CA ASP A 91 7.53 10.00 1.98
C ASP A 91 8.09 10.65 0.70
N GLU A 92 7.36 11.64 0.18
CA GLU A 92 7.74 12.30 -1.07
C GLU A 92 9.06 13.08 -0.93
N GLU A 93 9.39 13.57 0.28
CA GLU A 93 10.63 14.29 0.55
C GLU A 93 11.87 13.40 0.38
N GLU A 94 11.82 12.16 0.88
CA GLU A 94 12.85 11.14 0.69
C GLU A 94 13.02 10.78 -0.79
N LEU A 95 11.91 10.64 -1.52
CA LEU A 95 11.97 10.28 -2.94
C LEU A 95 12.62 11.36 -3.80
N LEU A 96 12.34 12.64 -3.51
CA LEU A 96 12.92 13.76 -4.24
C LEU A 96 14.45 13.85 -4.12
N GLN A 97 15.04 13.28 -3.06
CA GLN A 97 16.50 13.19 -2.92
C GLN A 97 17.15 12.32 -4.01
N ASN A 98 16.39 11.42 -4.62
CA ASN A 98 16.84 10.45 -5.62
C ASN A 98 16.42 10.83 -7.06
N GLY A 99 15.75 11.96 -7.25
CA GLY A 99 15.31 12.48 -8.54
C GLY A 99 13.81 12.83 -8.59
N PRO A 100 13.32 13.36 -9.73
CA PRO A 100 11.93 13.82 -9.85
C PRO A 100 10.89 12.69 -10.01
N GLY A 101 11.34 11.44 -10.14
CA GLY A 101 10.50 10.27 -10.41
C GLY A 101 11.30 8.97 -10.40
N MET A 102 10.59 7.85 -10.55
CA MET A 102 11.14 6.51 -10.67
C MET A 102 10.84 5.92 -12.07
N PRO A 103 11.60 4.91 -12.54
CA PRO A 103 12.79 4.33 -11.90
C PRO A 103 13.98 5.31 -11.86
N ASN A 104 14.89 5.11 -10.92
CA ASN A 104 16.10 5.90 -10.73
C ASN A 104 17.22 5.01 -10.12
N PRO A 105 18.45 5.51 -9.87
CA PRO A 105 19.55 4.68 -9.37
C PRO A 105 19.27 3.96 -8.04
N GLN A 106 18.36 4.50 -7.21
CA GLN A 106 17.97 3.90 -5.93
C GLN A 106 16.81 2.91 -6.10
N TYR A 107 15.89 3.18 -7.02
CA TYR A 107 14.66 2.42 -7.22
C TYR A 107 14.55 1.88 -8.66
N SER A 108 14.59 0.56 -8.81
CA SER A 108 14.63 -0.11 -10.12
C SER A 108 13.28 -0.22 -10.85
N SER A 109 12.18 0.17 -10.21
CA SER A 109 10.82 0.21 -10.77
C SER A 109 10.21 1.58 -10.50
N ASP A 110 9.23 1.99 -11.31
CA ASP A 110 8.35 3.12 -11.05
C ASP A 110 7.22 2.82 -10.07
N HIS A 111 7.06 1.56 -9.67
CA HIS A 111 6.12 1.13 -8.64
C HIS A 111 6.81 0.75 -7.33
N PHE A 112 6.15 1.03 -6.21
CA PHE A 112 6.50 0.51 -4.90
C PHE A 112 5.90 -0.88 -4.68
N MET A 113 6.69 -1.75 -4.09
CA MET A 113 6.21 -3.06 -3.66
C MET A 113 5.28 -2.89 -2.45
N LEU A 114 4.06 -3.40 -2.58
CA LEU A 114 3.18 -3.61 -1.44
C LEU A 114 3.55 -4.93 -0.76
N CYS A 115 3.80 -4.87 0.54
CA CYS A 115 4.15 -6.04 1.34
C CYS A 115 3.44 -5.98 2.69
N ALA A 116 2.89 -7.11 3.13
CA ALA A 116 2.15 -7.18 4.38
C ALA A 116 2.35 -8.53 5.07
N ASP A 117 2.45 -8.49 6.38
CA ASP A 117 2.33 -9.67 7.23
C ASP A 117 0.86 -9.90 7.56
N MET A 118 0.39 -11.13 7.36
CA MET A 118 -1.00 -11.48 7.57
C MET A 118 -1.16 -12.76 8.38
N GLN A 119 -2.21 -12.79 9.18
CA GLN A 119 -2.66 -13.98 9.87
C GLN A 119 -3.89 -14.57 9.16
N LEU A 120 -3.83 -15.86 8.86
CA LEU A 120 -5.00 -16.63 8.42
C LEU A 120 -5.71 -17.21 9.65
N GLY A 121 -7.00 -16.96 9.81
CA GLY A 121 -7.78 -17.49 10.93
C GLY A 121 -9.28 -17.46 10.65
N GLY A 122 -9.93 -18.63 10.72
CA GLY A 122 -11.39 -18.72 10.73
C GLY A 122 -11.95 -18.32 12.09
N ASN A 123 -12.94 -17.43 12.09
CA ASN A 123 -13.60 -16.79 13.24
C ASN A 123 -12.78 -15.72 13.97
N LEU A 124 -12.38 -14.67 13.27
CA LEU A 124 -12.14 -13.36 13.87
C LEU A 124 -13.49 -12.69 14.21
N VAL A 125 -14.20 -13.22 15.21
CA VAL A 125 -15.48 -12.66 15.66
C VAL A 125 -15.22 -11.33 16.37
N GLY A 126 -15.48 -10.23 15.67
CA GLY A 126 -15.49 -8.86 16.20
C GLY A 126 -16.86 -8.21 16.08
N GLY A 127 -17.88 -8.79 16.72
CA GLY A 127 -19.23 -8.19 16.85
C GLY A 127 -19.90 -8.69 18.12
N GLY A 128 -19.98 -7.84 19.15
CA GLY A 128 -20.26 -8.25 20.53
C GLY A 128 -21.67 -8.80 20.77
N VAL A 129 -21.73 -9.94 21.50
CA VAL A 129 -22.85 -10.32 22.37
C VAL A 129 -22.31 -11.11 23.57
N GLY A 130 -22.51 -10.57 24.78
CA GLY A 130 -22.69 -11.24 26.08
C GLY A 130 -21.82 -12.44 26.50
N VAL A 131 -21.01 -12.23 27.55
CA VAL A 131 -20.37 -13.27 28.38
C VAL A 131 -21.42 -14.14 29.12
N PRO A 132 -21.11 -15.39 29.53
CA PRO A 132 -20.47 -15.57 30.84
C PRO A 132 -19.41 -16.69 30.93
N GLY A 133 -18.27 -16.35 31.53
CA GLY A 133 -17.44 -17.15 32.44
C GLY A 133 -16.71 -18.40 31.90
N VAL A 134 -15.37 -18.37 31.89
CA VAL A 134 -14.49 -19.00 32.90
C VAL A 134 -13.01 -18.85 32.53
N GLY A 135 -12.15 -18.62 33.54
CA GLY A 135 -10.73 -19.02 33.50
C GLY A 135 -9.71 -17.89 33.32
N ALA A 136 -9.31 -17.27 34.44
CA ALA A 136 -8.12 -16.43 34.51
C ALA A 136 -6.86 -17.27 34.24
N SER A 137 -5.94 -16.74 33.43
CA SER A 137 -4.51 -17.09 33.46
C SER A 137 -3.71 -15.91 32.95
N THR A 138 -3.11 -15.20 33.90
CA THR A 138 -2.15 -14.12 33.71
C THR A 138 -0.81 -14.69 33.24
N LEU A 139 -0.34 -14.30 32.06
CA LEU A 139 1.09 -14.31 31.74
C LEU A 139 1.45 -13.01 31.05
N SER A 140 1.98 -12.09 31.86
CA SER A 140 2.70 -10.90 31.41
C SER A 140 4.02 -11.31 30.79
N ALA A 141 4.32 -10.81 29.61
CA ALA A 141 5.69 -10.67 29.13
C ALA A 141 5.74 -9.45 28.20
N ASP A 142 6.04 -8.29 28.77
CA ASP A 142 6.46 -7.13 28.00
C ASP A 142 7.80 -7.45 27.30
N PRO A 143 7.99 -7.10 26.02
CA PRO A 143 9.31 -7.13 25.41
C PRO A 143 10.18 -5.96 25.93
N PRO A 144 11.51 -6.15 26.08
CA PRO A 144 12.37 -5.09 26.57
C PRO A 144 12.55 -3.97 25.54
N PRO A 145 12.80 -2.71 25.98
CA PRO A 145 13.02 -1.59 25.08
C PRO A 145 14.35 -1.68 24.34
N PHE A 146 14.33 -1.26 23.07
CA PHE A 146 15.48 -1.15 22.19
C PHE A 146 16.47 -0.09 22.72
N GLN A 147 17.69 -0.50 23.07
CA GLN A 147 18.74 0.41 23.51
C GLN A 147 19.51 0.98 22.31
N SER A 148 19.46 2.30 22.15
CA SER A 148 20.32 3.05 21.24
C SER A 148 21.76 3.08 21.79
N SER A 149 22.73 2.56 21.04
CA SER A 149 24.15 2.80 21.34
C SER A 149 24.87 3.45 20.15
N SER A 150 25.45 4.60 20.46
CA SER A 150 26.28 5.51 19.67
C SER A 150 27.50 4.88 18.98
N SER A 151 27.77 5.34 17.76
CA SER A 151 29.02 5.34 16.95
C SER A 151 30.29 5.85 17.69
N PRO A 152 31.52 5.88 17.09
CA PRO A 152 32.20 5.13 15.98
C PRO A 152 33.67 4.71 16.39
N PRO A 153 34.66 4.43 15.48
CA PRO A 153 35.33 5.42 14.60
C PRO A 153 35.75 4.95 13.18
N ASN A 154 35.87 5.95 12.29
CA ASN A 154 36.68 6.11 11.06
C ASN A 154 37.52 4.93 10.52
N ALA A 155 37.39 4.67 9.20
CA ALA A 155 38.56 4.42 8.34
C ALA A 155 38.28 4.61 6.84
N PHE A 156 39.22 5.30 6.17
CA PHE A 156 39.54 5.34 4.73
C PHE A 156 38.64 6.12 3.75
N ALA A 157 39.01 7.40 3.60
CA ALA A 157 38.88 8.13 2.35
C ALA A 157 39.93 7.65 1.33
N THR A 158 39.50 7.34 0.10
CA THR A 158 40.37 7.28 -1.09
C THR A 158 40.02 8.46 -2.00
N PRO A 159 40.99 9.12 -2.66
CA PRO A 159 40.70 10.26 -3.52
C PRO A 159 40.20 9.79 -4.89
N PHE A 160 39.03 10.27 -5.30
CA PHE A 160 38.50 10.11 -6.65
C PHE A 160 39.19 11.09 -7.61
N VAL A 161 39.84 10.56 -8.63
CA VAL A 161 40.51 11.30 -9.70
C VAL A 161 39.47 11.75 -10.73
N SER A 162 39.49 13.03 -11.08
CA SER A 162 38.58 13.67 -12.04
C SER A 162 38.90 13.24 -13.49
N PRO A 163 37.93 12.80 -14.31
CA PRO A 163 38.18 12.53 -15.72
C PRO A 163 38.19 13.82 -16.56
N SER A 164 39.29 14.02 -17.29
CA SER A 164 39.51 15.11 -18.24
C SER A 164 38.57 15.04 -19.45
N LYS A 165 38.05 16.21 -19.87
CA LYS A 165 37.24 16.41 -21.10
C LYS A 165 37.95 15.86 -22.35
N PRO A 166 37.24 15.20 -23.29
CA PRO A 166 37.78 14.91 -24.60
C PRO A 166 37.81 16.18 -25.47
N GLN A 167 38.98 16.49 -26.05
CA GLN A 167 39.14 17.50 -27.09
C GLN A 167 38.50 17.02 -28.41
N ARG A 168 37.81 17.94 -29.07
CA ARG A 168 37.30 17.80 -30.44
C ARG A 168 38.45 17.52 -31.42
N ARG A 169 38.22 16.60 -32.35
CA ARG A 169 38.72 16.65 -33.73
C ARG A 169 37.58 16.31 -34.66
#